data_AF-A0A1M5JEW5-F1
#
_entry.id   AF-A0A1M5JEW5-F1
#
_cell.length_a   1.000
_cell.length_b   1.000
_cell.length_c   1.000
_cell.angle_alpha   90.00
_cell.angle_beta   90.00
_cell.angle_gamma   90.00
#
_symmetry.space_group_name_H-M   'P 1'
#
loop_
_entity.id
_entity.type
_entity.pdbx_description
1 polymer ?
#
loop_
_entity_poly.entity_id
_entity_poly.type
_entity_poly.pdbx_seq_one_letter_code
_entity_poly.pdbx_strand_id
1 'polypeptide(L)'
;MVHKLKLEELNRIDVETFKSVEKIPLVVVLDNIRSMHNVGATFRTADAFLVQKIILCGITPQPPHREIHKAALGATESVDWSHESDINTAIADLKSQSFEVIGIEQTTNSQMIADFKIDRSKKYAVILGNEVEGISDEALPNIDSFIEIPQLGTKHSLNVSVCGGIVMWEFAKTLGIK
;
A
#
# COMPACT_ATOMS: atom_id res chain seq x y z
N MET A 1 -25.24 23.69 13.29
CA MET A 1 -23.90 24.22 12.96
C MET A 1 -22.94 23.05 12.81
N VAL A 2 -22.07 23.08 11.80
CA VAL A 2 -21.01 22.08 11.64
C VAL A 2 -19.93 22.34 12.68
N HIS A 3 -19.43 21.28 13.33
CA HIS A 3 -18.27 21.35 14.24
C HIS A 3 -17.33 20.18 13.95
N LYS A 4 -16.06 20.33 14.33
CA LYS A 4 -15.08 19.23 14.25
C LYS A 4 -15.27 18.31 15.45
N LEU A 5 -15.32 17.00 15.20
CA LEU A 5 -15.28 16.00 16.26
C LEU A 5 -13.92 16.06 16.98
N LYS A 6 -13.95 15.93 18.30
CA LYS A 6 -12.77 15.72 19.14
C LYS A 6 -12.24 14.30 18.95
N LEU A 7 -11.01 14.04 19.37
CA LEU A 7 -10.38 12.74 19.20
C LEU A 7 -11.17 11.61 19.87
N GLU A 8 -11.76 11.88 21.03
CA GLU A 8 -12.56 10.92 21.78
C GLU A 8 -13.88 10.59 21.07
N GLU A 9 -14.34 11.46 20.17
CA GLU A 9 -15.57 11.30 19.40
C GLU A 9 -15.33 10.57 18.06
N LEU A 10 -14.07 10.30 17.71
CA LEU A 10 -13.70 9.62 16.46
C LEU A 10 -13.78 8.09 16.54
N ASN A 11 -14.11 7.51 17.70
CA ASN A 11 -14.20 6.07 17.93
C ASN A 11 -12.98 5.28 17.41
N ARG A 12 -11.77 5.84 17.59
CA ARG A 12 -10.53 5.17 17.17
C ARG A 12 -10.24 3.99 18.08
N ILE A 13 -9.89 2.87 17.47
CA ILE A 13 -9.44 1.68 18.18
C ILE A 13 -7.96 1.83 18.60
N ASP A 14 -7.57 1.13 19.65
CA ASP A 14 -6.17 1.02 20.07
C ASP A 14 -5.41 -0.04 19.25
N VAL A 15 -4.10 -0.17 19.49
CA VAL A 15 -3.22 -1.09 18.75
C VAL A 15 -3.60 -2.55 18.95
N GLU A 16 -4.01 -2.94 20.17
CA GLU A 16 -4.40 -4.33 20.46
C GLU A 16 -5.70 -4.69 19.73
N THR A 17 -6.68 -3.80 19.79
CA THR A 17 -7.95 -3.93 19.06
C THR A 17 -7.67 -3.94 17.56
N PHE A 18 -6.82 -3.05 17.06
CA PHE A 18 -6.41 -3.04 15.66
C PHE A 18 -5.87 -4.40 15.24
N LYS A 19 -5.01 -5.06 16.01
CA LYS A 19 -4.50 -6.40 15.64
C LYS A 19 -5.56 -7.48 15.58
N SER A 20 -6.64 -7.34 16.36
CA SER A 20 -7.72 -8.33 16.45
C SER A 20 -8.84 -8.17 15.42
N VAL A 21 -9.09 -6.94 14.95
CA VAL A 21 -10.19 -6.71 13.99
C VAL A 21 -9.85 -7.30 12.62
N GLU A 22 -10.88 -7.67 11.87
CA GLU A 22 -10.70 -8.14 10.50
C GLU A 22 -10.06 -7.05 9.63
N LYS A 23 -9.12 -7.46 8.79
CA LYS A 23 -8.40 -6.60 7.84
C LYS A 23 -9.04 -6.72 6.47
N ILE A 24 -8.96 -5.66 5.67
CA ILE A 24 -9.25 -5.80 4.24
C ILE A 24 -8.17 -6.71 3.62
N PRO A 25 -8.51 -7.62 2.68
CA PRO A 25 -7.57 -8.57 2.09
C PRO A 25 -6.66 -7.88 1.05
N LEU A 26 -5.91 -6.88 1.51
CA LEU A 26 -4.99 -6.06 0.74
C LEU A 26 -3.61 -6.08 1.41
N VAL A 27 -2.60 -6.45 0.64
CA VAL A 27 -1.19 -6.28 0.99
C VAL A 27 -0.61 -5.15 0.16
N VAL A 28 0.22 -4.31 0.77
CA VAL A 28 0.95 -3.25 0.07
C VAL A 28 2.43 -3.63 0.05
N VAL A 29 3.01 -3.68 -1.14
CA VAL A 29 4.44 -3.97 -1.33
C VAL A 29 5.14 -2.67 -1.73
N LEU A 30 6.16 -2.31 -0.97
CA LEU A 30 7.03 -1.17 -1.24
C LEU A 30 8.35 -1.69 -1.81
N ASP A 31 8.53 -1.57 -3.11
CA ASP A 31 9.72 -2.06 -3.80
C ASP A 31 10.78 -0.97 -3.96
N ASN A 32 11.95 -1.21 -3.36
CA ASN A 32 13.12 -0.33 -3.42
C ASN A 32 12.83 1.16 -3.11
N ILE A 33 11.87 1.45 -2.23
CA ILE A 33 11.53 2.81 -1.79
C ILE A 33 12.70 3.39 -1.01
N ARG A 34 13.19 4.57 -1.37
CA ARG A 34 14.35 5.18 -0.68
C ARG A 34 13.93 6.04 0.51
N SER A 35 12.80 6.71 0.39
CA SER A 35 12.36 7.71 1.36
C SER A 35 11.71 7.05 2.58
N MET A 36 12.37 7.19 3.73
CA MET A 36 11.79 6.82 5.04
C MET A 36 10.47 7.54 5.34
N HIS A 37 10.30 8.76 4.82
CA HIS A 37 9.04 9.48 4.95
C HIS A 37 7.92 8.80 4.16
N ASN A 38 8.19 8.37 2.92
CA ASN A 38 7.21 7.64 2.11
C ASN A 38 6.83 6.30 2.76
N VAL A 39 7.81 5.58 3.32
CA VAL A 39 7.56 4.35 4.09
C VAL A 39 6.63 4.64 5.26
N GLY A 40 6.98 5.59 6.14
CA GLY A 40 6.15 5.91 7.31
C GLY A 40 4.75 6.45 6.94
N ALA A 41 4.64 7.27 5.90
CA ALA A 41 3.34 7.75 5.40
C ALA A 41 2.47 6.60 4.86
N THR A 42 3.08 5.59 4.24
CA THR A 42 2.39 4.37 3.79
C THR A 42 1.86 3.57 4.98
N PHE A 43 2.68 3.33 6.01
CA PHE A 43 2.24 2.70 7.27
C PHE A 43 1.02 3.40 7.87
N ARG A 44 1.08 4.74 7.97
CA ARG A 44 -0.02 5.53 8.52
C ARG A 44 -1.31 5.41 7.71
N THR A 45 -1.20 5.31 6.39
CA THR A 45 -2.36 5.17 5.52
C THR A 45 -2.92 3.74 5.55
N ALA A 46 -2.04 2.74 5.65
CA ALA A 46 -2.42 1.35 5.82
C ALA A 46 -3.20 1.12 7.13
N ASP A 47 -2.75 1.74 8.23
CA ASP A 47 -3.47 1.75 9.51
C ASP A 47 -4.87 2.35 9.35
N ALA A 48 -4.97 3.53 8.74
CA ALA A 48 -6.25 4.21 8.54
C ALA A 48 -7.30 3.39 7.76
N PHE A 49 -6.86 2.45 6.92
CA PHE A 49 -7.72 1.65 6.05
C PHE A 49 -7.77 0.15 6.40
N LEU A 50 -7.27 -0.25 7.58
CA LEU A 50 -7.24 -1.66 8.01
C LEU A 50 -6.57 -2.59 7.00
N VAL A 51 -5.51 -2.11 6.31
CA VAL A 51 -4.72 -2.91 5.37
C VAL A 51 -4.09 -4.09 6.10
N GLN A 52 -4.10 -5.26 5.47
CA GLN A 52 -3.67 -6.50 6.11
C GLN A 52 -2.19 -6.49 6.48
N LYS A 53 -1.32 -6.10 5.55
CA LYS A 53 0.13 -6.16 5.74
C LYS A 53 0.86 -5.23 4.79
N ILE A 54 2.03 -4.75 5.22
CA ILE A 54 3.03 -4.11 4.34
C ILE A 54 4.23 -5.04 4.14
N ILE A 55 4.72 -5.19 2.91
CA ILE A 55 5.99 -5.87 2.62
C ILE A 55 6.98 -4.83 2.11
N LEU A 56 8.14 -4.74 2.74
CA LEU A 56 9.23 -3.86 2.36
C LEU A 56 10.23 -4.67 1.55
N CYS A 57 10.50 -4.31 0.29
CA CYS A 57 11.38 -5.06 -0.59
C CYS A 57 12.70 -4.33 -0.87
N GLY A 58 13.78 -5.12 -1.01
CA GLY A 58 15.08 -4.64 -1.44
C GLY A 58 15.67 -3.60 -0.48
N ILE A 59 16.07 -2.44 -1.01
CA ILE A 59 16.71 -1.37 -0.24
C ILE A 59 15.76 -0.58 0.67
N THR A 60 14.46 -0.93 0.68
CA THR A 60 13.44 -0.18 1.41
C THR A 60 13.78 -0.07 2.90
N PRO A 61 13.89 1.15 3.47
CA PRO A 61 14.18 1.35 4.88
C PRO A 61 13.13 0.69 5.79
N GLN A 62 13.60 0.08 6.88
CA GLN A 62 12.77 -0.73 7.77
C GLN A 62 12.60 -0.05 9.14
N PRO A 63 11.45 -0.23 9.81
CA PRO A 63 11.35 0.00 11.24
C PRO A 63 12.29 -0.96 12.03
N PRO A 64 12.83 -0.54 13.20
CA PRO A 64 12.70 0.77 13.81
C PRO A 64 13.65 1.80 13.17
N HIS A 65 13.11 2.94 12.73
CA HIS A 65 13.90 4.08 12.29
C HIS A 65 13.19 5.39 12.65
N ARG A 66 13.94 6.40 13.13
CA ARG A 66 13.36 7.64 13.68
C ARG A 66 12.45 8.37 12.68
N GLU A 67 12.89 8.51 11.43
CA GLU A 67 12.12 9.21 10.41
C GLU A 67 10.86 8.44 9.99
N ILE A 68 10.93 7.10 9.94
CA ILE A 68 9.76 6.26 9.66
C ILE A 68 8.75 6.41 10.80
N HIS A 69 9.21 6.28 12.05
CA HIS A 69 8.38 6.43 13.23
C HIS A 69 7.67 7.79 13.28
N LYS A 70 8.39 8.87 12.97
CA LYS A 70 7.84 10.23 12.92
C LYS A 70 6.73 10.40 11.89
N ALA A 71 6.87 9.80 10.70
CA ALA A 71 5.86 9.86 9.66
C ALA A 71 4.67 8.90 9.92
N ALA A 72 4.96 7.71 10.46
CA ALA A 72 3.98 6.67 10.75
C ALA A 72 3.07 7.00 11.95
N LEU A 73 3.56 7.78 12.92
CA LEU A 73 2.84 8.13 14.16
C LEU A 73 2.30 6.90 14.90
N GLY A 74 3.15 5.87 15.09
CA GLY A 74 2.79 4.64 15.79
C GLY A 74 2.21 3.54 14.91
N ALA A 75 1.86 3.82 13.64
CA ALA A 75 1.29 2.81 12.74
C ALA A 75 2.20 1.60 12.46
N THR A 76 3.50 1.68 12.72
CA THR A 76 4.42 0.54 12.64
C THR A 76 4.22 -0.47 13.78
N GLU A 77 3.48 -0.11 14.82
CA GLU A 77 3.17 -0.98 15.97
C GLU A 77 1.86 -1.76 15.76
N SER A 78 0.96 -1.22 14.93
CA SER A 78 -0.37 -1.77 14.62
C SER A 78 -0.40 -2.58 13.33
N VAL A 79 0.13 -2.04 12.23
CA VAL A 79 0.11 -2.69 10.91
C VAL A 79 1.20 -3.77 10.84
N ASP A 80 0.79 -5.00 10.52
CA ASP A 80 1.72 -6.10 10.29
C ASP A 80 2.63 -5.78 9.11
N TRP A 81 3.90 -6.14 9.22
CA TRP A 81 4.84 -5.96 8.13
C TRP A 81 5.94 -7.02 8.12
N SER A 82 6.58 -7.19 6.97
CA SER A 82 7.80 -7.97 6.82
C SER A 82 8.75 -7.31 5.82
N HIS A 83 10.00 -7.78 5.80
CA HIS A 83 10.97 -7.39 4.79
C HIS A 83 11.36 -8.61 3.94
N GLU A 84 11.51 -8.39 2.65
CA GLU A 84 12.05 -9.35 1.70
C GLU A 84 13.21 -8.71 0.93
N SER A 85 14.32 -9.43 0.75
CA SER A 85 15.47 -8.88 0.03
C SER A 85 15.24 -8.68 -1.46
N ASP A 86 14.28 -9.41 -2.03
CA ASP A 86 13.99 -9.46 -3.46
C ASP A 86 12.47 -9.43 -3.69
N ILE A 87 12.05 -8.62 -4.66
CA ILE A 87 10.64 -8.43 -5.00
C ILE A 87 10.03 -9.70 -5.62
N ASN A 88 10.79 -10.45 -6.41
CA ASN A 88 10.28 -11.66 -7.05
C ASN A 88 9.96 -12.76 -6.04
N THR A 89 10.75 -12.83 -4.96
CA THR A 89 10.48 -13.69 -3.80
C THR A 89 9.14 -13.31 -3.14
N ALA A 90 8.91 -12.02 -2.89
CA ALA A 90 7.64 -11.55 -2.32
C ALA A 90 6.45 -11.84 -3.25
N ILE A 91 6.59 -11.60 -4.56
CA ILE A 91 5.56 -11.90 -5.57
C ILE A 91 5.21 -13.39 -5.56
N ALA A 92 6.22 -14.26 -5.58
CA ALA A 92 6.01 -15.71 -5.57
C ALA A 92 5.28 -16.19 -4.31
N ASP A 93 5.67 -15.67 -3.13
CA ASP A 93 5.01 -15.99 -1.87
C ASP A 93 3.54 -15.54 -1.87
N LEU A 94 3.28 -14.29 -2.26
CA LEU A 94 1.93 -13.74 -2.37
C LEU A 94 1.03 -14.57 -3.30
N LYS A 95 1.54 -14.95 -4.48
CA LYS A 95 0.81 -15.81 -5.42
C LYS A 95 0.52 -17.19 -4.83
N SER A 96 1.47 -17.78 -4.08
CA SER A 96 1.25 -19.05 -3.38
C SER A 96 0.10 -18.96 -2.36
N GLN A 97 -0.13 -17.77 -1.82
CA GLN A 97 -1.23 -17.45 -0.90
C GLN A 97 -2.50 -16.96 -1.60
N SER A 98 -2.58 -17.11 -2.94
CA SER A 98 -3.71 -16.73 -3.80
C SER A 98 -4.01 -15.23 -3.82
N PHE A 99 -3.00 -14.38 -3.64
CA PHE A 99 -3.13 -12.96 -3.93
C PHE A 99 -3.01 -12.70 -5.44
N GLU A 100 -3.88 -11.85 -5.96
CA GLU A 100 -3.72 -11.23 -7.27
C GLU A 100 -2.74 -10.06 -7.13
N VAL A 101 -1.59 -10.15 -7.81
CA VAL A 101 -0.48 -9.20 -7.69
C VAL A 101 -0.61 -8.13 -8.77
N ILE A 102 -0.70 -6.88 -8.35
CA ILE A 102 -0.98 -5.74 -9.20
C ILE A 102 0.15 -4.72 -9.08
N GLY A 103 0.77 -4.39 -10.20
CA GLY A 103 1.74 -3.30 -10.28
C GLY A 103 1.04 -1.95 -10.41
N ILE A 104 1.39 -0.99 -9.56
CA ILE A 104 0.93 0.40 -9.71
C ILE A 104 1.97 1.15 -10.54
N GLU A 105 1.80 1.09 -11.86
CA GLU A 105 2.77 1.60 -12.82
C GLU A 105 2.10 1.96 -14.14
N GLN A 106 2.63 2.99 -14.82
CA GLN A 106 2.17 3.38 -16.15
C GLN A 106 2.82 2.48 -17.20
N THR A 107 2.07 1.51 -17.70
CA THR A 107 2.55 0.55 -18.71
C THR A 107 1.63 0.54 -19.93
N THR A 108 2.11 0.01 -21.06
CA THR A 108 1.31 -0.14 -22.28
C THR A 108 0.05 -0.99 -22.11
N ASN A 109 0.00 -1.81 -21.05
CA ASN A 109 -1.12 -2.70 -20.73
C ASN A 109 -1.79 -2.34 -19.38
N SER A 110 -1.47 -1.18 -18.80
CA SER A 110 -2.08 -0.74 -17.56
C SER A 110 -3.55 -0.32 -17.77
N GLN A 111 -4.37 -0.58 -16.77
CA GLN A 111 -5.77 -0.14 -16.72
C GLN A 111 -5.88 1.12 -15.86
N MET A 112 -6.74 2.04 -16.27
CA MET A 112 -7.06 3.20 -15.42
C MET A 112 -7.71 2.72 -14.12
N ILE A 113 -7.25 3.24 -12.98
CA ILE A 113 -7.76 2.86 -11.66
C ILE A 113 -9.29 3.04 -11.54
N ALA A 114 -9.86 4.02 -12.23
CA ALA A 114 -11.30 4.28 -12.23
C ALA A 114 -12.13 3.18 -12.93
N ASP A 115 -11.51 2.43 -13.83
CA ASP A 115 -12.14 1.38 -14.63
C ASP A 115 -11.81 -0.03 -14.11
N PHE A 116 -10.79 -0.14 -13.24
CA PHE A 116 -10.39 -1.41 -12.65
C PHE A 116 -11.45 -1.95 -11.69
N LYS A 117 -11.91 -3.18 -11.93
CA LYS A 117 -12.95 -3.81 -11.13
C LYS A 117 -12.35 -4.64 -10.00
N ILE A 118 -12.54 -4.17 -8.77
CA ILE A 118 -12.11 -4.87 -7.56
C ILE A 118 -13.19 -5.89 -7.16
N ASP A 119 -12.81 -7.16 -7.11
CA ASP A 119 -13.64 -8.30 -6.73
C ASP A 119 -13.49 -8.60 -5.24
N ARG A 120 -14.59 -8.47 -4.49
CA ARG A 120 -14.62 -8.70 -3.04
C ARG A 120 -14.29 -10.14 -2.62
N SER A 121 -14.36 -11.11 -3.54
CA SER A 121 -14.03 -12.51 -3.26
C SER A 121 -12.52 -12.81 -3.32
N LYS A 122 -11.71 -11.86 -3.80
CA LYS A 122 -10.27 -12.04 -4.01
C LYS A 122 -9.43 -11.36 -2.94
N LYS A 123 -8.15 -11.73 -2.90
CA LYS A 123 -7.09 -11.05 -2.16
C LYS A 123 -6.18 -10.32 -3.12
N TYR A 124 -5.68 -9.16 -2.72
CA TYR A 124 -4.90 -8.29 -3.60
C TYR A 124 -3.57 -7.89 -2.97
N ALA A 125 -2.52 -7.86 -3.78
CA ALA A 125 -1.25 -7.26 -3.41
C ALA A 125 -0.92 -6.16 -4.42
N VAL A 126 -0.74 -4.93 -3.94
CA VAL A 126 -0.40 -3.78 -4.79
C VAL A 126 1.07 -3.42 -4.61
N ILE A 127 1.82 -3.31 -5.70
CA ILE A 127 3.24 -2.98 -5.69
C ILE A 127 3.42 -1.51 -6.05
N LEU A 128 4.12 -0.78 -5.18
CA LEU A 128 4.57 0.59 -5.40
C LEU A 128 6.09 0.58 -5.55
N GLY A 129 6.57 1.06 -6.69
CA GLY A 129 7.99 1.02 -7.05
C GLY A 129 8.81 2.23 -6.58
N ASN A 130 10.10 2.19 -6.91
CA ASN A 130 11.09 3.21 -6.58
C ASN A 130 10.63 4.62 -7.04
N GLU A 131 10.99 5.66 -6.28
CA GLU A 131 10.56 7.03 -6.60
C GLU A 131 11.07 7.59 -7.93
N VAL A 132 12.14 7.00 -8.48
CA VAL A 132 12.77 7.43 -9.73
C VAL A 132 12.54 6.40 -10.83
N GLU A 133 12.83 5.14 -10.55
CA GLU A 133 12.83 4.06 -11.55
C GLU A 133 11.50 3.31 -11.67
N GLY A 134 10.56 3.54 -10.74
CA GLY A 134 9.30 2.79 -10.71
C GLY A 134 9.51 1.33 -10.30
N ILE A 135 8.63 0.45 -10.79
CA ILE A 135 8.75 -1.00 -10.59
C ILE A 135 9.88 -1.54 -11.48
N SER A 136 10.74 -2.41 -10.94
CA SER A 136 11.86 -2.95 -11.70
C SER A 136 11.41 -3.80 -12.90
N ASP A 137 12.14 -3.69 -14.01
CA ASP A 137 11.85 -4.45 -15.25
C ASP A 137 11.84 -5.97 -15.02
N GLU A 138 12.65 -6.46 -14.08
CA GLU A 138 12.72 -7.87 -13.71
C GLU A 138 11.47 -8.39 -12.98
N ALA A 139 10.71 -7.50 -12.32
CA ALA A 139 9.48 -7.85 -11.63
C ALA A 139 8.28 -7.89 -12.59
N LEU A 140 8.30 -7.09 -13.67
CA LEU A 140 7.16 -6.93 -14.58
C LEU A 140 6.58 -8.25 -15.11
N PRO A 141 7.39 -9.24 -15.55
CA PRO A 141 6.86 -10.51 -16.06
C PRO A 141 6.14 -11.35 -15.00
N ASN A 142 6.38 -11.08 -13.72
CA ASN A 142 5.82 -11.83 -12.59
C ASN A 142 4.55 -11.17 -12.01
N ILE A 143 4.15 -10.00 -12.49
CA ILE A 143 2.96 -9.27 -12.03
C ILE A 143 1.73 -9.69 -12.86
N ASP A 144 0.57 -9.86 -12.23
CA ASP A 144 -0.64 -10.36 -12.91
C ASP A 144 -1.33 -9.27 -13.75
N SER A 145 -1.36 -8.03 -13.25
CA SER A 145 -1.93 -6.89 -13.97
C SER A 145 -1.32 -5.57 -13.51
N PHE A 146 -1.56 -4.50 -14.29
CA PHE A 146 -1.08 -3.16 -13.97
C PHE A 146 -2.25 -2.18 -13.88
N ILE A 147 -2.18 -1.29 -12.89
CA ILE A 147 -3.12 -0.18 -12.72
C ILE A 147 -2.35 1.12 -12.76
N GLU A 148 -2.87 2.12 -13.46
CA GLU A 148 -2.36 3.49 -13.43
C GLU A 148 -3.40 4.50 -12.96
N ILE A 149 -2.91 5.60 -12.37
CA ILE A 149 -3.73 6.75 -11.98
C ILE A 149 -3.66 7.78 -13.11
N PRO A 150 -4.79 8.25 -13.66
CA PRO A 150 -4.78 9.25 -14.73
C PRO A 150 -4.14 10.56 -14.25
N GLN A 151 -3.15 11.04 -15.02
CA GLN A 151 -2.45 12.30 -14.77
C GLN A 151 -2.62 13.22 -15.97
N LEU A 152 -3.23 14.39 -15.73
CA LEU A 152 -3.54 15.39 -16.78
C LEU A 152 -2.61 16.61 -16.72
N GLY A 153 -1.61 16.58 -15.83
CA GLY A 153 -0.67 17.66 -15.59
C GLY A 153 0.64 17.49 -16.35
N THR A 154 1.63 18.32 -16.01
CA THR A 154 2.96 18.34 -16.64
C THR A 154 4.01 17.50 -15.92
N LYS A 155 3.67 16.93 -14.76
CA LYS A 155 4.59 16.09 -13.98
C LYS A 155 4.51 14.65 -14.47
N HIS A 156 5.65 13.96 -14.38
CA HIS A 156 5.78 12.58 -14.83
C HIS A 156 5.02 11.61 -13.92
N SER A 157 5.02 11.87 -12.62
CA SER A 157 4.40 10.97 -11.64
C SER A 157 3.92 11.70 -10.38
N LEU A 158 3.03 11.04 -9.65
CA LEU A 158 2.67 11.39 -8.29
C LEU A 158 3.76 10.94 -7.31
N ASN A 159 3.84 11.59 -6.15
CA ASN A 159 4.62 11.06 -5.04
C ASN A 159 4.10 9.66 -4.66
N VAL A 160 4.99 8.69 -4.45
CA VAL A 160 4.63 7.29 -4.19
C VAL A 160 3.69 7.10 -2.99
N SER A 161 3.84 7.89 -1.91
CA SER A 161 2.91 7.79 -0.76
C SER A 161 1.53 8.36 -1.07
N VAL A 162 1.45 9.38 -1.92
CA VAL A 162 0.17 9.92 -2.42
C VAL A 162 -0.50 8.90 -3.35
N CYS A 163 0.27 8.33 -4.28
CA CYS A 163 -0.17 7.25 -5.16
C CYS A 163 -0.72 6.06 -4.35
N GLY A 164 0.07 5.58 -3.38
CA GLY A 164 -0.34 4.52 -2.46
C GLY A 164 -1.60 4.86 -1.68
N GLY A 165 -1.77 6.10 -1.23
CA GLY A 165 -2.99 6.52 -0.55
C GLY A 165 -4.24 6.49 -1.43
N ILE A 166 -4.13 6.90 -2.71
CA ILE A 166 -5.23 6.81 -3.68
C ILE A 166 -5.61 5.35 -3.93
N VAL A 167 -4.60 4.50 -4.17
CA VAL A 167 -4.80 3.06 -4.41
C VAL A 167 -5.44 2.40 -3.19
N MET A 168 -4.85 2.58 -1.99
CA MET A 168 -5.39 1.98 -0.76
C MET A 168 -6.83 2.43 -0.49
N TRP A 169 -7.17 3.70 -0.71
CA TRP A 169 -8.54 4.19 -0.60
C TRP A 169 -9.50 3.49 -1.57
N GLU A 170 -9.10 3.34 -2.84
CA GLU A 170 -9.96 2.72 -3.86
C GLU A 170 -10.28 1.26 -3.52
N PHE A 171 -9.27 0.52 -3.05
CA PHE A 171 -9.44 -0.84 -2.54
C PHE A 171 -10.27 -0.87 -1.25
N ALA A 172 -9.98 -0.02 -0.28
CA ALA A 172 -10.71 0.05 0.98
C ALA A 172 -12.20 0.40 0.79
N LYS A 173 -12.52 1.28 -0.17
CA LYS A 173 -13.91 1.62 -0.51
C LYS A 173 -14.73 0.40 -0.95
N THR A 174 -14.08 -0.55 -1.62
CA THR A 174 -14.74 -1.75 -2.16
C THR A 174 -14.63 -2.95 -1.22
N LEU A 175 -13.46 -3.21 -0.65
CA LEU A 175 -13.15 -4.33 0.23
C LEU A 175 -13.52 -4.09 1.69
N GLY A 176 -13.63 -2.81 2.09
CA GLY A 176 -14.02 -2.39 3.43
C GLY A 176 -15.32 -3.07 3.83
N ILE A 177 -15.21 -3.90 4.87
CA ILE A 177 -16.28 -4.68 5.45
C ILE A 177 -17.37 -3.69 5.87
N LYS A 178 -18.59 -3.91 5.37
CA LYS A 178 -19.77 -3.09 5.73
C LYS A 178 -20.32 -3.54 7.07
#